data_AF-W1VB20-F1
#
_entry.id   AF-W1VB20-F1
#
_cell.length_a   1.000
_cell.length_b   1.000
_cell.length_c   1.000
_cell.angle_alpha   90.00
_cell.angle_beta   90.00
_cell.angle_gamma   90.00
#
_symmetry.space_group_name_H-M   'P 1'
#
loop_
_entity.id
_entity.type
_entity.pdbx_description
1 polymer ?
#
loop_
_entity_poly.entity_id
_entity_poly.type
_entity_poly.pdbx_seq_one_letter_code
_entity_poly.pdbx_strand_id
1 'polypeptide(L)'
;LPGLAAALEAGEGVLVETATRRLLLVPQPSGASVHWHAEELTAAVPPFDAAHARRTTYQATEEAITALTELDLARERPDLAEELTDLITAVLDPRLIPPSLEPRRRELLERSLRLAAICELALSDDGAAATAAQAQRRRQVLRPLLAVARQGVAAATESWAV
;
A
#
# COMPACT_ATOMS: atom_id res chain seq x y z
N LEU A 1 -13.06 5.89 16.51
CA LEU A 1 -11.75 6.48 16.82
C LEU A 1 -11.71 7.86 16.16
N PRO A 2 -11.33 8.93 16.87
CA PRO A 2 -11.09 10.25 16.26
C PRO A 2 -10.13 10.13 15.06
N GLY A 3 -10.35 10.90 14.01
CA GLY A 3 -9.52 10.88 12.79
C GLY A 3 -9.67 9.66 11.87
N LEU A 4 -10.37 8.60 12.27
CA LEU A 4 -10.50 7.38 11.47
C LEU A 4 -11.19 7.61 10.12
N ALA A 5 -12.24 8.44 10.09
CA ALA A 5 -12.92 8.78 8.83
C ALA A 5 -11.96 9.45 7.85
N ALA A 6 -11.18 10.43 8.31
CA ALA A 6 -10.17 11.10 7.50
C ALA A 6 -9.07 10.15 7.02
N ALA A 7 -8.63 9.21 7.87
CA ALA A 7 -7.65 8.19 7.48
C ALA A 7 -8.19 7.23 6.41
N LEU A 8 -9.48 6.85 6.50
CA LEU A 8 -10.13 6.01 5.50
C LEU A 8 -10.31 6.75 4.16
N GLU A 9 -10.66 8.05 4.21
CA GLU A 9 -10.77 8.90 3.02
C GLU A 9 -9.41 9.11 2.36
N ALA A 10 -8.36 9.37 3.14
CA ALA A 10 -6.99 9.48 2.64
C ALA A 10 -6.42 8.14 2.15
N GLY A 11 -6.98 7.02 2.63
CA GLY A 11 -6.47 5.67 2.37
C GLY A 11 -5.19 5.33 3.14
N GLU A 12 -4.71 6.25 3.98
CA GLU A 12 -3.43 6.19 4.67
C GLU A 12 -3.54 6.79 6.08
N GLY A 13 -2.71 6.29 7.00
CA GLY A 13 -2.58 6.84 8.34
C GLY A 13 -1.40 6.21 9.07
N VAL A 14 -0.75 7.01 9.93
CA VAL A 14 0.37 6.57 10.77
C VAL A 14 -0.05 6.63 12.22
N LEU A 15 0.06 5.51 12.92
CA LEU A 15 -0.09 5.47 14.37
C LEU A 15 1.27 5.73 15.02
N VAL A 16 1.33 6.77 15.83
CA VAL A 16 2.50 7.08 16.66
C VAL A 16 2.15 6.77 18.11
N GLU A 17 2.80 5.77 18.68
CA GLU A 17 2.68 5.44 20.09
C GLU A 17 3.98 5.80 20.83
N THR A 18 3.84 6.60 21.88
CA THR A 18 4.91 6.93 22.81
C THR A 18 4.51 6.47 24.21
N ALA A 19 5.43 6.57 25.18
CA ALA A 19 5.13 6.24 26.57
C ALA A 19 3.96 7.04 27.18
N THR A 20 3.63 8.21 26.62
CA THR A 20 2.65 9.14 27.20
C THR A 20 1.48 9.50 26.28
N ARG A 21 1.61 9.26 24.97
CA ARG A 21 0.65 9.71 23.97
C ARG A 21 0.49 8.72 22.83
N ARG A 22 -0.70 8.73 22.24
CA ARG A 22 -1.03 8.03 21.01
C ARG A 22 -1.62 9.03 20.03
N LEU A 23 -1.04 9.11 18.83
CA LEU A 23 -1.49 10.03 17.80
C LEU A 23 -1.80 9.24 16.52
N LEU A 24 -2.91 9.57 15.88
CA LEU A 24 -3.17 9.21 14.49
C LEU A 24 -2.76 10.39 13.62
N LEU A 25 -1.75 10.19 12.78
CA LEU A 25 -1.34 11.16 11.77
C LEU A 25 -2.00 10.79 10.44
N VAL A 26 -2.73 11.73 9.84
CA VAL A 26 -3.40 11.56 8.54
C VAL A 26 -2.77 12.54 7.53
N PRO A 27 -2.27 12.05 6.38
CA PRO A 27 -1.71 12.93 5.37
C PRO A 27 -2.81 13.69 4.62
N GLN A 28 -2.56 14.96 4.37
CA GLN A 28 -3.39 15.84 3.55
C GLN A 28 -2.52 16.49 2.46
N PRO A 29 -2.85 16.30 1.16
CA PRO A 29 -2.14 16.98 0.08
C PRO A 29 -2.22 18.50 0.24
N SER A 30 -1.08 19.19 0.09
CA SER A 30 -0.96 20.65 0.15
C SER A 30 0.01 21.13 -0.92
N GLY A 31 -0.50 21.30 -2.14
CA GLY A 31 0.32 21.63 -3.32
C GLY A 31 1.40 20.57 -3.57
N ALA A 32 2.67 20.97 -3.55
CA ALA A 32 3.82 20.08 -3.68
C ALA A 32 4.30 19.49 -2.34
N SER A 33 3.51 19.60 -1.27
CA SER A 33 3.85 19.16 0.08
C SER A 33 2.72 18.36 0.71
N VAL A 34 2.97 17.74 1.86
CA VAL A 34 1.97 17.00 2.65
C VAL A 34 1.89 17.61 4.03
N HIS A 35 0.68 18.00 4.43
CA HIS A 35 0.39 18.39 5.80
C HIS A 35 -0.09 17.16 6.57
N TRP A 36 0.47 16.95 7.76
CA TRP A 36 0.08 15.83 8.61
C TRP A 36 -0.85 16.35 9.71
N HIS A 37 -2.12 15.98 9.62
CA HIS A 37 -3.09 16.27 10.66
C HIS A 37 -2.94 15.25 11.79
N ALA A 38 -2.76 15.72 13.02
CA ALA A 38 -2.52 14.87 14.19
C ALA A 38 -3.74 14.85 15.11
N GLU A 39 -4.34 13.66 15.28
CA GLU A 39 -5.47 13.42 16.17
C GLU A 39 -5.04 12.60 17.38
N GLU A 40 -5.34 13.06 18.59
CA GLU A 40 -5.00 12.33 19.81
C GLU A 40 -5.98 11.18 20.07
N LEU A 41 -5.43 9.99 20.31
CA LEU A 41 -6.21 8.79 20.59
C LEU A 41 -6.26 8.53 22.10
N THR A 42 -7.47 8.53 22.64
CA THR A 42 -7.72 8.21 24.06
C THR A 42 -7.84 6.70 24.31
N ALA A 43 -8.15 5.91 23.29
CA ALA A 43 -8.26 4.47 23.36
C ALA A 43 -6.96 3.77 22.95
N ALA A 44 -6.70 2.60 23.53
CA ALA A 44 -5.64 1.72 23.06
C ALA A 44 -6.00 1.18 21.67
N VAL A 45 -5.01 1.14 20.77
CA VAL A 45 -5.17 0.51 19.45
C VAL A 45 -4.83 -0.99 19.61
N PRO A 46 -5.62 -1.90 18.99
CA PRO A 46 -5.26 -3.31 18.98
C PRO A 46 -3.86 -3.53 18.42
N PRO A 47 -3.08 -4.48 18.97
CA PRO A 47 -1.76 -4.76 18.47
C PRO A 47 -1.82 -5.24 17.01
N PHE A 48 -0.89 -4.77 16.20
CA PHE A 48 -0.75 -5.18 14.81
C PHE A 48 0.16 -6.41 14.71
N ASP A 49 -0.36 -7.52 14.17
CA ASP A 49 0.45 -8.72 13.92
C ASP A 49 1.22 -8.60 12.60
N ALA A 50 2.37 -7.92 12.65
CA ALA A 50 3.21 -7.79 11.47
C ALA A 50 3.78 -9.12 10.99
N ALA A 51 3.96 -10.11 11.86
CA ALA A 51 4.44 -11.42 11.42
C ALA A 51 3.40 -12.11 10.53
N HIS A 52 2.12 -12.03 10.89
CA HIS A 52 1.02 -12.47 10.03
C HIS A 52 0.97 -11.66 8.73
N ALA A 53 0.96 -10.32 8.81
CA ALA A 53 0.91 -9.45 7.63
C ALA A 53 2.06 -9.72 6.65
N ARG A 54 3.29 -9.98 7.13
CA ARG A 54 4.42 -10.42 6.30
C ARG A 54 4.12 -11.69 5.53
N ARG A 55 3.62 -12.73 6.20
CA ARG A 55 3.27 -14.01 5.56
C ARG A 55 2.18 -13.83 4.52
N THR A 56 1.13 -13.08 4.84
CA THR A 56 0.03 -12.77 3.92
C THR A 56 0.54 -12.00 2.70
N THR A 57 1.47 -11.05 2.88
CA THR A 57 2.06 -10.29 1.78
C THR A 57 2.90 -11.15 0.84
N TYR A 58 3.69 -12.08 1.39
CA TYR A 58 4.42 -13.05 0.57
C TYR A 58 3.46 -13.90 -0.28
N GLN A 59 2.37 -14.40 0.33
CA GLN A 59 1.36 -15.17 -0.40
C GLN A 59 0.65 -14.33 -1.48
N ALA A 60 0.26 -13.10 -1.18
CA ALA A 60 -0.40 -12.23 -2.15
C ALA A 60 0.51 -11.77 -3.28
N THR A 61 1.84 -11.75 -3.09
CA THR A 61 2.78 -11.46 -4.19
C THR A 61 2.75 -12.57 -5.24
N GLU A 62 2.66 -13.83 -4.82
CA GLU A 62 2.48 -14.97 -5.73
C GLU A 62 1.12 -14.89 -6.43
N GLU A 63 0.04 -14.59 -5.69
CA GLU A 63 -1.29 -14.39 -6.27
C GLU A 63 -1.33 -13.21 -7.25
N ALA A 64 -0.58 -12.15 -6.98
CA ALA A 64 -0.45 -11.01 -7.88
C ALA A 64 0.24 -11.41 -9.18
N ILE A 65 1.31 -12.19 -9.15
CA ILE A 65 1.96 -12.69 -10.37
C ILE A 65 0.96 -13.52 -11.20
N THR A 66 0.21 -14.43 -10.57
CA THR A 66 -0.85 -15.20 -11.24
C THR A 66 -1.93 -14.29 -11.81
N ALA A 67 -2.50 -13.40 -11.00
CA ALA A 67 -3.58 -12.50 -11.39
C ALA A 67 -3.16 -11.51 -12.49
N LEU A 68 -1.96 -10.93 -12.41
CA LEU A 68 -1.44 -10.00 -13.42
C LEU A 68 -1.14 -10.72 -14.73
N THR A 69 -0.68 -11.97 -14.68
CA THR A 69 -0.48 -12.82 -15.87
C THR A 69 -1.82 -13.14 -16.53
N GLU A 70 -2.85 -13.47 -15.73
CA GLU A 70 -4.20 -13.76 -16.23
C GLU A 70 -4.91 -12.52 -16.79
N LEU A 71 -4.65 -11.34 -16.22
CA LEU A 71 -5.20 -10.07 -16.66
C LEU A 71 -4.48 -9.47 -17.89
N ASP A 72 -3.34 -10.05 -18.30
CA ASP A 72 -2.45 -9.60 -19.40
C ASP A 72 -2.45 -8.08 -19.62
N LEU A 73 -2.19 -7.33 -18.53
CA LEU A 73 -2.37 -5.88 -18.46
C LEU A 73 -1.67 -5.11 -19.58
N ALA A 74 -0.46 -5.52 -19.92
CA ALA A 74 0.34 -4.88 -20.94
C ALA A 74 -0.21 -5.13 -22.35
N ARG A 75 -0.81 -6.30 -22.61
CA ARG A 75 -1.46 -6.59 -23.90
C ARG A 75 -2.77 -5.83 -24.04
N GLU A 76 -3.54 -5.74 -22.96
CA GLU A 76 -4.81 -5.01 -22.94
C GLU A 76 -4.61 -3.50 -23.11
N ARG A 77 -3.47 -2.96 -22.65
CA ARG A 77 -3.15 -1.53 -22.67
C ARG A 77 -1.66 -1.29 -22.98
N PRO A 78 -1.30 -1.18 -24.27
CA PRO A 78 0.08 -0.92 -24.68
C PRO A 78 0.65 0.36 -24.06
N ASP A 79 -0.19 1.39 -23.92
CA ASP A 79 0.20 2.68 -23.35
C ASP A 79 0.55 2.60 -21.85
N LEU A 80 0.07 1.57 -21.13
CA LEU A 80 0.40 1.34 -19.72
C LEU A 80 1.70 0.53 -19.54
N ALA A 81 2.28 -0.02 -20.62
CA ALA A 81 3.47 -0.86 -20.52
C ALA A 81 4.69 -0.07 -20.01
N GLU A 82 4.82 1.21 -20.39
CA GLU A 82 5.89 2.09 -19.93
C GLU A 82 5.72 2.40 -18.43
N GLU A 83 4.55 2.84 -18.00
CA GLU A 83 4.24 3.09 -16.59
C GLU A 83 4.45 1.83 -15.71
N LEU A 84 4.06 0.65 -16.21
CA LEU A 84 4.28 -0.60 -15.52
C LEU A 84 5.78 -0.95 -15.42
N THR A 85 6.55 -0.70 -16.48
CA THR A 85 8.01 -0.90 -16.50
C THR A 85 8.70 0.03 -15.50
N ASP A 86 8.28 1.29 -15.44
CA ASP A 86 8.76 2.27 -14.47
C ASP A 86 8.47 1.81 -13.04
N LEU A 87 7.25 1.32 -12.76
CA LEU A 87 6.92 0.78 -11.43
C LEU A 87 7.73 -0.48 -11.07
N ILE A 88 7.95 -1.39 -12.03
CA ILE A 88 8.73 -2.62 -11.80
C ILE A 88 10.19 -2.29 -11.47
N THR A 89 10.76 -1.29 -12.15
CA THR A 89 12.15 -0.87 -11.96
C THR A 89 12.34 0.16 -10.85
N ALA A 90 11.26 0.79 -10.38
CA ALA A 90 11.30 1.75 -9.30
C ALA A 90 11.94 1.16 -8.04
N VAL A 91 12.87 1.92 -7.48
CA VAL A 91 13.53 1.64 -6.20
C VAL A 91 13.23 2.79 -5.24
N LEU A 92 13.12 2.48 -3.95
CA LEU A 92 12.94 3.52 -2.96
C LEU A 92 14.21 4.36 -2.82
N ASP A 93 14.05 5.68 -2.74
CA ASP A 93 15.15 6.58 -2.41
C ASP A 93 15.68 6.21 -1.02
N PRO A 94 16.95 5.79 -0.90
CA PRO A 94 17.53 5.39 0.39
C PRO A 94 17.46 6.50 1.45
N ARG A 95 17.38 7.77 1.05
CA ARG A 95 17.27 8.92 1.96
C ARG A 95 15.90 9.01 2.65
N LEU A 96 14.88 8.37 2.08
CA LEU A 96 13.53 8.31 2.64
C LEU A 96 13.35 7.12 3.60
N ILE A 97 14.36 6.26 3.73
CA ILE A 97 14.30 5.06 4.54
C ILE A 97 15.26 5.21 5.73
N PRO A 98 14.78 4.99 6.97
CA PRO A 98 15.65 4.97 8.14
C PRO A 98 16.81 3.99 7.98
N PRO A 99 18.03 4.38 8.38
CA PRO A 99 19.21 3.52 8.27
C PRO A 99 19.11 2.27 9.18
N SER A 100 18.26 2.32 10.21
CA SER A 100 17.97 1.20 11.12
C SER A 100 17.03 0.15 10.53
N LEU A 101 16.41 0.40 9.36
CA LEU A 101 15.49 -0.56 8.76
C LEU A 101 16.25 -1.77 8.21
N GLU A 102 15.99 -2.94 8.80
CA GLU A 102 16.61 -4.21 8.39
C GLU A 102 16.41 -4.51 6.89
N PRO A 103 17.41 -5.10 6.21
CA PRO A 103 17.34 -5.36 4.77
C PRO A 103 16.09 -6.14 4.32
N ARG A 104 15.66 -7.15 5.08
CA ARG A 104 14.46 -7.94 4.77
C ARG A 104 13.17 -7.12 4.85
N ARG A 105 13.09 -6.18 5.80
CA ARG A 105 11.93 -5.28 5.94
C ARG A 105 11.95 -4.21 4.85
N ARG A 106 13.12 -3.73 4.44
CA ARG A 106 13.27 -2.85 3.27
C ARG A 106 12.79 -3.53 2.00
N GLU A 107 13.22 -4.75 1.74
CA GLU A 107 12.81 -5.54 0.58
C GLU A 107 11.30 -5.79 0.55
N LEU A 108 10.70 -6.08 1.72
CA LEU A 108 9.25 -6.16 1.87
C LEU A 108 8.56 -4.83 1.57
N LEU A 109 9.09 -3.70 2.07
CA LEU A 109 8.53 -2.38 1.84
C LEU A 109 8.49 -2.06 0.34
N GLU A 110 9.61 -2.26 -0.35
CA GLU A 110 9.73 -2.02 -1.80
C GLU A 110 8.74 -2.87 -2.59
N ARG A 111 8.66 -4.18 -2.30
CA ARG A 111 7.70 -5.07 -2.96
C ARG A 111 6.26 -4.68 -2.70
N SER A 112 5.94 -4.32 -1.46
CA SER A 112 4.58 -3.96 -1.05
C SER A 112 4.13 -2.66 -1.70
N LEU A 113 4.98 -1.63 -1.73
CA LEU A 113 4.70 -0.36 -2.39
C LEU A 113 4.54 -0.54 -3.90
N ARG A 114 5.42 -1.33 -4.53
CA ARG A 114 5.30 -1.64 -5.95
C ARG A 114 3.99 -2.35 -6.27
N LEU A 115 3.62 -3.37 -5.49
CA LEU A 115 2.36 -4.08 -5.69
C LEU A 115 1.14 -3.16 -5.50
N ALA A 116 1.18 -2.30 -4.48
CA ALA A 116 0.12 -1.31 -4.25
C ALA A 116 -0.02 -0.37 -5.45
N ALA A 117 1.07 0.21 -5.93
CA ALA A 117 1.07 1.12 -7.08
C ALA A 117 0.56 0.45 -8.36
N ILE A 118 0.95 -0.80 -8.63
CA ILE A 118 0.43 -1.59 -9.77
C ILE A 118 -1.08 -1.82 -9.62
N CYS A 119 -1.55 -2.18 -8.43
CA CYS A 119 -2.98 -2.40 -8.18
C CYS A 119 -3.78 -1.10 -8.31
N GLU A 120 -3.26 0.02 -7.82
CA GLU A 120 -3.89 1.34 -7.93
C GLU A 120 -3.97 1.80 -9.39
N LEU A 121 -2.87 1.66 -10.15
CA LEU A 121 -2.86 1.90 -11.59
C LEU A 121 -3.91 1.03 -12.29
N ALA A 122 -3.94 -0.27 -11.99
CA ALA A 122 -4.87 -1.23 -12.59
C ALA A 122 -6.34 -1.02 -12.19
N LEU A 123 -6.61 -0.30 -11.08
CA LEU A 123 -7.94 0.06 -10.59
C LEU A 123 -8.41 1.45 -11.04
N SER A 124 -7.52 2.26 -11.62
CA SER A 124 -7.81 3.63 -12.07
C SER A 124 -8.81 3.67 -13.24
N ASP A 125 -8.91 2.57 -14.00
CA ASP A 125 -9.88 2.38 -15.07
C ASP A 125 -10.39 0.93 -15.18
N ASP A 126 -11.30 0.69 -16.13
CA ASP A 126 -11.90 -0.64 -16.38
C ASP A 126 -11.00 -1.57 -17.22
N GLY A 127 -9.80 -1.13 -17.62
CA GLY A 127 -8.91 -1.85 -18.53
C GLY A 127 -9.53 -2.04 -19.91
N ALA A 128 -9.35 -3.23 -20.51
CA ALA A 128 -10.01 -3.63 -21.75
C ALA A 128 -11.38 -4.31 -21.51
N ALA A 129 -12.00 -4.13 -20.34
CA ALA A 129 -13.29 -4.77 -20.05
C ALA A 129 -14.38 -4.30 -21.02
N ALA A 130 -14.94 -5.23 -21.79
CA ALA A 130 -16.05 -4.95 -22.71
C ALA A 130 -17.41 -4.82 -22.00
N THR A 131 -17.50 -5.23 -20.73
CA THR A 131 -18.74 -5.23 -19.93
C THR A 131 -18.50 -4.82 -18.49
N ALA A 132 -19.53 -4.26 -17.85
CA ALA A 132 -19.51 -3.94 -16.43
C ALA A 132 -19.22 -5.16 -15.54
N ALA A 133 -19.67 -6.36 -15.95
CA ALA A 133 -19.42 -7.59 -15.21
C ALA A 133 -17.93 -7.99 -15.24
N GLN A 134 -17.25 -7.84 -16.38
CA GLN A 134 -15.80 -8.07 -16.48
C GLN A 134 -15.02 -7.05 -15.63
N ALA A 135 -15.39 -5.77 -15.74
CA ALA A 135 -14.79 -4.71 -14.94
C ALA A 135 -14.97 -4.95 -13.43
N GLN A 136 -16.13 -5.44 -13.01
CA GLN A 136 -16.39 -5.79 -11.62
C GLN A 136 -15.57 -6.99 -11.15
N ARG A 137 -15.44 -8.04 -11.98
CA ARG A 137 -14.63 -9.22 -11.66
C ARG A 137 -13.17 -8.86 -11.46
N ARG A 138 -12.63 -8.00 -12.33
CA ARG A 138 -11.28 -7.43 -12.19
C ARG A 138 -11.10 -6.71 -10.86
N ARG A 139 -12.04 -5.81 -10.49
CA ARG A 139 -12.00 -5.11 -9.20
C ARG A 139 -12.06 -6.05 -7.99
N GLN A 140 -12.80 -7.15 -8.08
CA GLN A 140 -12.90 -8.15 -7.03
C GLN A 140 -11.58 -8.89 -6.79
N VAL A 141 -10.71 -8.98 -7.78
CA VAL A 141 -9.35 -9.55 -7.65
C VAL A 141 -8.36 -8.50 -7.15
N LEU A 142 -8.36 -7.30 -7.73
CA LEU A 142 -7.36 -6.27 -7.43
C LEU A 142 -7.52 -5.64 -6.03
N ARG A 143 -8.75 -5.46 -5.53
CA ARG A 143 -8.97 -4.81 -4.23
C ARG A 143 -8.39 -5.61 -3.04
N PRO A 144 -8.60 -6.93 -2.94
CA PRO A 144 -7.93 -7.75 -1.92
C PRO A 144 -6.40 -7.68 -2.02
N LEU A 145 -5.83 -7.74 -3.24
CA LEU A 145 -4.38 -7.64 -3.44
C LEU A 145 -3.84 -6.29 -2.95
N LEU A 146 -4.52 -5.18 -3.27
CA LEU A 146 -4.16 -3.84 -2.77
C LEU A 146 -4.21 -3.77 -1.24
N ALA A 147 -5.24 -4.36 -0.62
CA ALA A 147 -5.35 -4.40 0.83
C ALA A 147 -4.18 -5.15 1.48
N VAL A 148 -3.78 -6.29 0.91
CA VAL A 148 -2.61 -7.05 1.39
C VAL A 148 -1.31 -6.26 1.17
N ALA A 149 -1.14 -5.61 0.03
CA ALA A 149 0.02 -4.77 -0.24
C ALA A 149 0.16 -3.66 0.82
N ARG A 150 -0.93 -2.97 1.16
CA ARG A 150 -0.95 -1.96 2.22
C ARG A 150 -0.62 -2.53 3.61
N GLN A 151 -1.06 -3.76 3.92
CA GLN A 151 -0.65 -4.46 5.13
C GLN A 151 0.84 -4.78 5.15
N GLY A 152 1.42 -5.13 3.99
CA GLY A 152 2.86 -5.33 3.84
C GLY A 152 3.68 -4.07 4.13
N VAL A 153 3.21 -2.90 3.67
CA VAL A 153 3.80 -1.60 4.00
C VAL A 153 3.78 -1.35 5.51
N ALA A 154 2.63 -1.57 6.16
CA ALA A 154 2.52 -1.43 7.61
C ALA A 154 3.45 -2.41 8.36
N ALA A 155 3.56 -3.66 7.91
CA ALA A 155 4.44 -4.68 8.50
C ALA A 155 5.92 -4.38 8.30
N ALA A 156 6.27 -3.75 7.19
CA ALA A 156 7.63 -3.30 6.96
C ALA A 156 7.99 -2.08 7.83
N THR A 157 7.02 -1.23 8.18
CA THR A 157 7.22 0.05 8.88
C THR A 157 6.82 0.05 10.36
N GLU A 158 6.34 -1.08 10.90
CA GLU A 158 5.80 -1.20 12.27
C GLU A 158 6.68 -0.61 13.39
N SER A 159 8.00 -0.72 13.24
CA SER A 159 8.97 -0.03 14.08
C SER A 159 9.91 0.77 13.19
N TRP A 160 9.66 2.07 13.12
CA TRP A 160 10.46 3.03 12.36
C TRP A 160 11.36 3.90 13.26
N ALA A 161 11.16 3.82 14.58
CA ALA A 161 11.94 4.51 15.59
C ALA A 161 12.16 3.58 16.80
N VAL A 162 13.27 2.84 16.79
CA VAL A 162 13.90 2.29 18.00
C VAL A 162 15.36 2.71 17.97
#